data_AF-A0A0S3TX88-F1
#
_entry.id   AF-A0A0S3TX88-F1
#
_cell.length_a   1.000
_cell.length_b   1.000
_cell.length_c   1.000
_cell.angle_alpha   90.00
_cell.angle_beta   90.00
_cell.angle_gamma   90.00
#
_symmetry.space_group_name_H-M   'P 1'
#
loop_
_entity.id
_entity.type
_entity.pdbx_description
1 polymer ?
#
loop_
_entity_poly.entity_id
_entity_poly.type
_entity_poly.pdbx_seq_one_letter_code
_entity_poly.pdbx_strand_id
1 'polypeptide(L)'
;MQDLSYLKEFNSLGGFGNAALQAKFSEMVPAEVQGKTERSDNGDLVVYTFPDRQRGFVYGLAINPVDSSIKQIRLTGNAKGFDLVMTETIQRRTVNPKISASTFQFTPPRDAKRVKSISLSPF
;
A
#
# COMPACT_ATOMS: atom_id res chain seq x y z
N MET A 1 23.05 -2.55 -1.03
CA MET A 1 22.24 -1.58 -1.78
C MET A 1 20.92 -2.26 -2.11
N GLN A 2 19.78 -1.79 -1.62
CA GLN A 2 18.47 -2.35 -2.00
C GLN A 2 18.12 -1.83 -3.40
N ASP A 3 17.75 -2.74 -4.29
CA ASP A 3 17.30 -2.38 -5.62
C ASP A 3 15.90 -1.72 -5.53
N LEU A 4 15.82 -0.46 -5.97
CA LEU A 4 14.60 0.35 -5.99
C LEU A 4 14.04 0.50 -7.42
N SER A 5 14.50 -0.33 -8.36
CA SER A 5 14.02 -0.39 -9.75
C SER A 5 12.49 -0.49 -9.86
N TYR A 6 11.86 -1.23 -8.96
CA TYR A 6 10.41 -1.43 -8.88
C TYR A 6 9.60 -0.13 -8.71
N LEU A 7 10.16 0.88 -8.01
CA LEU A 7 9.49 2.17 -7.81
C LEU A 7 9.50 3.03 -9.09
N LYS A 8 10.47 2.82 -9.99
CA LYS A 8 10.50 3.49 -11.30
C LYS A 8 9.44 2.92 -12.24
N GLU A 9 9.25 1.60 -12.25
CA GLU A 9 8.17 0.96 -13.02
C GLU A 9 6.79 1.43 -12.54
N PHE A 10 6.57 1.48 -11.23
CA PHE A 10 5.28 1.89 -10.67
C PHE A 10 4.87 3.31 -11.09
N ASN A 11 5.83 4.25 -11.11
CA ASN A 11 5.59 5.63 -11.56
C ASN A 11 5.38 5.74 -13.07
N SER A 12 5.99 4.87 -13.87
CA SER A 12 5.85 4.88 -15.34
C SER A 12 4.51 4.33 -15.83
N LEU A 13 3.78 3.62 -14.97
CA LEU A 13 2.55 2.93 -15.32
C LEU A 13 1.28 3.70 -14.94
N GLY A 14 1.34 4.94 -14.47
CA GLY A 14 0.14 5.79 -14.34
C GLY A 14 -0.89 5.37 -13.28
N GLY A 15 -0.48 4.58 -12.29
CA GLY A 15 -1.33 4.18 -11.16
C GLY A 15 -2.23 2.96 -11.43
N PHE A 16 -3.13 2.66 -10.49
CA PHE A 16 -3.94 1.43 -10.44
C PHE A 16 -4.91 1.21 -11.64
N GLY A 17 -5.00 2.16 -12.57
CA GLY A 17 -5.80 2.04 -13.81
C GLY A 17 -5.07 1.36 -14.97
N ASN A 18 -3.78 1.04 -14.85
CA ASN A 18 -2.99 0.46 -15.93
C ASN A 18 -3.08 -1.07 -15.96
N ALA A 19 -3.49 -1.61 -17.11
CA ALA A 19 -3.67 -3.04 -17.34
C ALA A 19 -2.41 -3.88 -17.07
N ALA A 20 -1.21 -3.34 -17.27
CA ALA A 20 0.05 -4.04 -16.95
C ALA A 20 0.31 -4.11 -15.44
N LEU A 21 -0.07 -3.08 -14.67
CA LEU A 21 -0.06 -3.15 -13.20
C LEU A 21 -1.12 -4.11 -12.71
N GLN A 22 -2.33 -4.07 -13.27
CA GLN A 22 -3.39 -5.02 -12.93
C GLN A 22 -2.98 -6.46 -13.25
N ALA A 23 -2.35 -6.70 -14.40
CA ALA A 23 -1.81 -8.02 -14.77
C ALA A 23 -0.71 -8.48 -13.81
N LYS A 24 0.26 -7.62 -13.46
CA LYS A 24 1.27 -7.94 -12.43
C LYS A 24 0.63 -8.21 -11.06
N PHE A 25 -0.38 -7.45 -10.66
CA PHE A 25 -1.15 -7.72 -9.46
C PHE A 25 -1.86 -9.07 -9.55
N SER A 26 -2.51 -9.39 -10.66
CA SER A 26 -3.16 -10.68 -10.90
C SER A 26 -2.18 -11.86 -10.95
N GLU A 27 -0.93 -11.64 -11.36
CA GLU A 27 0.15 -12.65 -11.28
C GLU A 27 0.67 -12.83 -9.85
N MET A 28 0.70 -11.76 -9.05
CA MET A 28 1.09 -11.79 -7.65
C MET A 28 -0.01 -12.35 -6.72
N VAL A 29 -1.26 -12.32 -7.18
CA VAL A 29 -2.43 -12.72 -6.42
C VAL A 29 -2.83 -14.14 -6.83
N PRO A 30 -2.73 -15.15 -5.95
CA PRO A 30 -3.18 -16.50 -6.27
C PRO A 30 -4.65 -16.48 -6.74
N ALA A 31 -4.99 -17.35 -7.71
CA ALA A 31 -6.33 -17.44 -8.31
C ALA A 31 -7.47 -17.69 -7.30
N GLU A 32 -7.14 -18.09 -6.07
CA GLU A 32 -8.05 -18.08 -4.94
C GLU A 32 -7.53 -17.14 -3.85
N VAL A 33 -7.97 -15.90 -3.90
CA VAL A 33 -7.90 -14.99 -2.75
C VAL A 33 -8.94 -15.48 -1.73
N GLN A 34 -8.55 -16.46 -0.91
CA GLN A 34 -9.42 -16.96 0.15
C GLN A 34 -9.43 -15.94 1.30
N GLY A 35 -10.51 -15.16 1.37
CA GLY A 35 -10.77 -14.26 2.48
C GLY A 35 -11.20 -15.06 3.71
N LYS A 36 -10.52 -14.87 4.84
CA LYS A 36 -10.98 -15.42 6.13
C LYS A 36 -11.69 -14.32 6.92
N THR A 37 -12.90 -14.59 7.39
CA THR A 37 -13.55 -13.69 8.35
C THR A 37 -12.84 -13.79 9.69
N GLU A 38 -12.35 -12.66 10.18
CA GLU A 38 -11.77 -12.51 11.51
C GLU A 38 -12.56 -11.47 12.30
N ARG A 39 -12.86 -11.80 13.56
CA ARG A 39 -13.44 -10.83 14.48
C ARG A 39 -12.33 -9.93 15.01
N SER A 40 -12.56 -8.62 14.97
CA SER A 40 -11.66 -7.61 15.50
C SER A 40 -12.42 -6.59 16.34
N ASP A 41 -11.69 -5.68 17.00
CA ASP A 41 -12.28 -4.54 17.70
C ASP A 41 -13.12 -3.63 16.78
N ASN A 42 -12.86 -3.68 15.47
CA ASN A 42 -13.59 -2.95 14.43
C ASN A 42 -14.77 -3.75 13.85
N GLY A 43 -15.18 -4.84 14.49
CA GLY A 43 -16.21 -5.77 14.02
C GLY A 43 -15.63 -6.91 13.17
N ASP A 44 -16.52 -7.59 12.46
CA ASP A 44 -16.15 -8.70 11.58
C ASP A 44 -15.49 -8.15 10.32
N LEU A 45 -14.24 -8.54 10.08
CA LEU A 45 -13.43 -8.14 8.93
C LEU A 45 -13.15 -9.35 8.05
N VAL A 46 -13.06 -9.14 6.74
CA VAL A 46 -12.56 -10.14 5.80
C VAL A 46 -11.08 -9.89 5.58
N VAL A 47 -10.25 -10.88 5.89
CA VAL A 47 -8.79 -10.80 5.78
C VAL A 47 -8.33 -11.52 4.53
N TYR A 48 -7.67 -10.78 3.64
CA TYR A 48 -7.03 -11.30 2.44
C TYR A 48 -5.53 -11.39 2.64
N THR A 49 -4.94 -12.54 2.30
CA THR A 49 -3.52 -12.82 2.50
C THR A 49 -2.81 -13.00 1.17
N PHE A 50 -1.68 -12.32 1.00
CA PHE A 50 -0.90 -12.29 -0.23
C PHE A 50 0.56 -12.63 0.10
N PRO A 51 1.00 -13.88 -0.17
CA PRO A 51 2.40 -14.25 0.00
C PRO A 51 3.25 -13.67 -1.14
N ASP A 52 4.23 -12.85 -0.80
CA ASP A 52 5.31 -12.44 -1.70
C ASP A 52 6.41 -13.50 -1.69
N ARG A 53 6.28 -14.43 -2.64
CA ARG A 53 7.19 -15.57 -2.81
C ARG A 53 8.62 -15.16 -3.16
N GLN A 54 8.84 -13.96 -3.70
CA GLN A 54 10.17 -13.51 -4.09
C GLN A 54 10.96 -12.95 -2.91
N ARG A 55 10.27 -12.30 -1.97
CA ARG A 55 10.90 -11.59 -0.86
C ARG A 55 10.70 -12.24 0.51
N GLY A 56 9.90 -13.30 0.58
CA GLY A 56 9.65 -14.03 1.84
C GLY A 56 8.77 -13.26 2.82
N PHE A 57 7.93 -12.36 2.30
CA PHE A 57 6.95 -11.61 3.08
C PHE A 57 5.54 -12.09 2.81
N VAL A 58 4.63 -11.86 3.75
CA VAL A 58 3.21 -12.09 3.62
C VAL A 58 2.49 -10.81 3.99
N TYR A 59 1.67 -10.31 3.07
CA TYR A 59 0.83 -9.13 3.26
C TYR A 59 -0.58 -9.57 3.62
N GLY A 60 -1.17 -8.95 4.64
CA GLY A 60 -2.56 -9.15 5.03
C GLY A 60 -3.34 -7.84 4.91
N LEU A 61 -4.51 -7.86 4.27
CA LEU A 61 -5.43 -6.73 4.22
C LEU A 61 -6.73 -7.13 4.91
N ALA A 62 -7.06 -6.48 6.02
CA ALA A 62 -8.35 -6.65 6.68
C ALA A 62 -9.32 -5.57 6.19
N ILE A 63 -10.41 -6.01 5.57
CA ILE A 63 -11.40 -5.17 4.92
C ILE A 63 -12.72 -5.28 5.67
N ASN A 64 -13.38 -4.16 5.90
CA ASN A 64 -14.75 -4.18 6.39
C ASN A 64 -15.69 -4.57 5.23
N PRO A 65 -16.45 -5.66 5.37
CA PRO A 65 -17.27 -6.19 4.27
C PRO A 65 -18.47 -5.29 3.91
N VAL A 66 -18.87 -4.38 4.79
CA VAL A 66 -20.04 -3.50 4.60
C VAL A 66 -19.68 -2.33 3.69
N ASP A 67 -18.55 -1.67 3.93
CA ASP A 67 -18.14 -0.44 3.22
C ASP A 67 -16.92 -0.64 2.31
N SER A 68 -16.39 -1.86 2.23
CA SER A 68 -15.19 -2.22 1.47
C SER A 68 -13.95 -1.39 1.83
N SER A 69 -13.94 -0.76 3.01
CA SER A 69 -12.80 0.01 3.46
C SER A 69 -11.75 -0.89 4.12
N ILE A 70 -10.49 -0.61 3.82
CA ILE A 70 -9.36 -1.21 4.54
C ILE A 70 -9.39 -0.67 5.97
N LYS A 71 -9.31 -1.57 6.95
CA LYS A 71 -9.20 -1.23 8.38
C LYS A 71 -7.83 -1.54 8.95
N GLN A 72 -7.15 -2.55 8.41
CA GLN A 72 -5.85 -2.98 8.89
C GLN A 72 -4.99 -3.53 7.76
N ILE A 73 -3.69 -3.25 7.84
CA ILE A 73 -2.65 -3.82 6.98
C ILE A 73 -1.68 -4.57 7.88
N ARG A 74 -1.38 -5.82 7.52
CA ARG A 74 -0.41 -6.68 8.21
C ARG A 74 0.73 -7.01 7.26
N LEU A 75 1.94 -7.02 7.79
CA LEU A 75 3.13 -7.51 7.09
C LEU A 75 3.86 -8.45 8.03
N THR A 76 4.07 -9.68 7.59
CA THR A 76 4.90 -10.66 8.30
C THR A 76 5.99 -11.18 7.37
N GLY A 77 7.16 -11.52 7.91
CA GLY A 77 8.22 -12.14 7.11
C GLY A 77 9.56 -12.09 7.82
N ASN A 78 10.60 -12.60 7.15
CA ASN A 78 11.96 -12.55 7.67
C ASN A 78 12.81 -11.61 6.82
N ALA A 79 13.52 -10.69 7.48
CA ALA A 79 14.47 -9.79 6.85
C ALA A 79 15.84 -9.95 7.49
N LYS A 80 16.80 -10.54 6.76
CA LYS A 80 18.20 -10.68 7.21
C LYS A 80 18.34 -11.38 8.58
N GLY A 81 17.51 -12.40 8.83
CA GLY A 81 17.54 -13.16 10.09
C GLY A 81 16.66 -12.57 11.20
N PHE A 82 15.92 -11.49 10.94
CA PHE A 82 14.94 -10.93 11.88
C PHE A 82 13.52 -11.24 11.43
N ASP A 83 12.72 -11.80 12.33
CA ASP A 83 11.29 -11.93 12.11
C ASP A 83 10.61 -10.57 12.32
N LEU A 84 10.00 -10.07 11.26
CA LEU A 84 9.27 -8.81 11.24
C LEU A 84 7.78 -9.12 11.29
N VAL A 85 7.10 -8.52 12.24
CA VAL A 85 5.63 -8.45 12.30
C VAL A 85 5.26 -6.98 12.44
N MET A 86 4.60 -6.44 11.42
CA MET A 86 4.08 -5.08 11.41
C MET A 86 2.57 -5.11 11.22
N THR A 87 1.87 -4.32 12.02
CA THR A 87 0.44 -4.11 11.90
C THR A 87 0.16 -2.62 11.92
N GLU A 88 -0.52 -2.13 10.89
CA GLU A 88 -1.02 -0.77 10.81
C GLU A 88 -2.54 -0.79 10.83
N THR A 89 -3.15 -0.01 11.73
CA THR A 89 -4.60 0.05 11.91
C THR A 89 -5.10 1.46 11.60
N ILE A 90 -6.11 1.55 10.75
CA ILE A 90 -6.75 2.81 10.38
C ILE A 90 -7.80 3.15 11.44
N GLN A 91 -7.44 4.05 12.36
CA GLN A 91 -8.33 4.49 13.44
C GLN A 91 -9.43 5.44 12.95
N ARG A 92 -9.12 6.29 11.97
CA ARG A 92 -10.06 7.27 11.42
C ARG A 92 -9.82 7.45 9.93
N ARG A 93 -10.90 7.40 9.16
CA ARG A 93 -10.91 7.74 7.73
C ARG A 93 -11.80 8.95 7.51
N THR A 94 -11.29 9.95 6.81
CA THR A 94 -12.09 11.08 6.31
C THR A 94 -12.49 10.77 4.87
N VAL A 95 -13.78 10.79 4.58
CA VAL A 95 -14.28 10.47 3.22
C VAL A 95 -13.89 11.59 2.26
N ASN A 96 -13.27 11.20 1.14
CA ASN A 96 -12.75 12.01 0.03
C ASN A 96 -13.33 13.43 -0.06
N PRO A 97 -12.72 14.43 0.61
CA PRO A 97 -13.08 15.81 0.35
C PRO A 97 -12.65 16.17 -1.09
N LYS A 98 -13.31 17.16 -1.70
CA LYS A 98 -12.80 17.75 -2.93
C LYS A 98 -11.52 18.52 -2.58
N ILE A 99 -10.36 17.88 -2.75
CA ILE A 99 -9.06 18.45 -2.40
C ILE A 99 -8.56 19.27 -3.58
N SER A 100 -8.25 20.55 -3.34
CA SER A 100 -7.61 21.40 -4.35
C SER A 100 -6.15 20.99 -4.55
N ALA A 101 -5.61 21.14 -5.76
CA ALA A 101 -4.17 20.91 -5.99
C ALA A 101 -3.28 21.80 -5.09
N SER A 102 -3.78 22.98 -4.68
CA SER A 102 -3.12 23.89 -3.75
C SER A 102 -3.11 23.43 -2.28
N THR A 103 -3.78 22.33 -1.92
CA THR A 103 -3.82 21.84 -0.53
C THR A 103 -2.45 21.32 -0.06
N PHE A 104 -1.63 20.81 -0.97
CA PHE A 104 -0.31 20.28 -0.64
C PHE A 104 0.78 21.30 -0.97
N GLN A 105 1.03 22.23 -0.04
CA GLN A 105 2.16 23.15 -0.14
C GLN A 105 3.30 22.67 0.75
N PHE A 106 4.46 22.43 0.15
CA PHE A 106 5.68 22.18 0.89
C PHE A 106 6.39 23.51 1.16
N THR A 107 6.46 23.88 2.43
CA THR A 107 7.28 25.00 2.89
C THR A 107 8.53 24.44 3.56
N PRO A 108 9.72 24.56 2.94
CA PRO A 108 10.94 24.04 3.54
C PRO A 108 11.27 24.80 4.84
N PRO A 109 11.82 24.11 5.87
CA PRO A 109 12.45 24.77 7.00
C PRO A 109 13.57 25.73 6.55
N ARG A 110 13.88 26.76 7.35
CA ARG A 110 14.81 27.85 6.99
C ARG A 110 16.17 27.37 6.46
N ASP A 111 16.70 26.30 7.07
CA ASP A 111 18.04 25.80 6.77
C ASP A 111 18.03 24.61 5.79
N ALA A 112 16.86 24.28 5.23
CA ALA A 112 16.75 23.18 4.29
C ALA A 112 17.44 23.53 2.95
N LYS A 113 18.38 22.68 2.55
CA LYS A 113 19.01 22.75 1.22
C LYS A 113 18.24 21.86 0.25
N ARG A 114 17.78 22.43 -0.86
CA ARG A 114 17.16 21.66 -1.95
C ARG A 114 18.21 20.76 -2.61
N VAL A 115 18.03 19.45 -2.47
CA VAL A 115 18.97 18.46 -3.03
C VAL A 115 18.63 18.12 -4.48
N LYS A 116 17.34 18.03 -4.84
CA LYS A 116 16.88 17.69 -6.19
C LYS A 116 15.44 18.16 -6.42
N SER A 117 15.11 18.52 -7.66
CA SER A 117 13.74 18.76 -8.09
C SER A 117 13.33 17.67 -9.09
N ILE A 118 12.12 17.14 -8.94
CA ILE A 118 11.54 16.15 -9.86
C ILE A 118 10.17 16.69 -10.27
N SER A 119 9.97 16.88 -11.57
CA SER A 119 8.67 17.22 -12.12
C SER A 119 7.84 15.95 -12.30
N LEU A 120 6.59 15.99 -11.84
CA LEU A 120 5.60 14.92 -12.06
C LEU A 120 4.57 15.46 -13.07
N SER A 121 4.34 14.72 -14.15
CA SER A 121 3.39 15.01 -15.23
C SER A 121 2.74 13.70 -15.70
N PRO A 122 1.50 13.69 -16.23
CA PRO A 122 0.52 14.79 -16.27
C PRO A 122 -0.53 14.59 -15.17
N PHE A 123 -0.80 15.63 -14.38
CA PHE A 123 -2.05 15.72 -13.61
C PHE A 123 -3.05 16.54 -14.40
#